data_AF-A0A263DFI2-F1
#
_entry.id   AF-A0A263DFI2-F1
#
_cell.length_a   1.000
_cell.length_b   1.000
_cell.length_c   1.000
_cell.angle_alpha   90.00
_cell.angle_beta   90.00
_cell.angle_gamma   90.00
#
_symmetry.space_group_name_H-M   'P 1'
#
loop_
_entity.id
_entity.type
_entity.pdbx_description
1 polymer ?
#
loop_
_entity_poly.entity_id
_entity_poly.type
_entity_poly.pdbx_seq_one_letter_code
_entity_poly.pdbx_strand_id
1 'polypeptide(L)'
;MDEHGPLTGAQSAQAALPALPPDGRYSGEDGSGHVRVEIDSAARHVVVALWGGWRGALAGNKLAAAVLQAVFGATTARLTAWAAGPVAQVPPPTRAGRAAVSSTSQAWQELREFRQRLSTLLAATGSVSSPGRKVVVTVADGGLVGVEIDPAWQRIATSRDLEHHVAHALRGAFALIAGLPERALDGYPALRALLSDTPLTPGSEEETR
;
A
#
# COMPACT_ATOMS: atom_id res chain seq x y z
N MET A 1 -43.51 -31.56 24.31
CA MET A 1 -43.42 -32.01 22.90
C MET A 1 -42.59 -30.93 22.24
N ASP A 2 -41.28 -31.08 22.38
CA ASP A 2 -40.32 -29.98 22.25
C ASP A 2 -39.43 -30.29 21.05
N GLU A 3 -39.83 -29.78 19.89
CA GLU A 3 -39.03 -29.84 18.67
C GLU A 3 -37.97 -28.73 18.72
N HIS A 4 -36.82 -29.04 19.32
CA HIS A 4 -35.60 -28.27 19.10
C HIS A 4 -35.00 -28.65 17.75
N GLY A 5 -35.39 -27.91 16.70
CA GLY A 5 -34.78 -28.00 15.39
C GLY A 5 -33.27 -27.70 15.44
N PRO A 6 -32.43 -28.43 14.69
CA PRO A 6 -30.99 -28.23 14.71
C PRO A 6 -30.65 -26.85 14.15
N LEU A 7 -30.04 -26.03 15.01
CA LEU A 7 -29.44 -24.75 14.64
C LEU A 7 -28.42 -25.02 13.53
N THR A 8 -28.81 -24.69 12.30
CA THR A 8 -27.95 -24.72 11.12
C THR A 8 -26.77 -23.81 11.41
N GLY A 9 -25.61 -24.41 11.67
CA GLY A 9 -24.38 -23.68 11.93
C GLY A 9 -24.09 -22.78 10.73
N ALA A 10 -24.20 -21.47 10.94
CA ALA A 10 -23.74 -20.48 9.98
C ALA A 10 -22.23 -20.68 9.80
N GLN A 11 -21.85 -21.42 8.75
CA GLN A 11 -20.50 -21.39 8.23
C GLN A 11 -20.25 -19.95 7.79
N SER A 12 -19.59 -19.19 8.66
CA SER A 12 -19.01 -17.90 8.30
C SER A 12 -17.98 -18.18 7.22
N ALA A 13 -18.37 -18.02 5.96
CA ALA A 13 -17.44 -18.04 4.84
C ALA A 13 -16.49 -16.87 5.02
N GLN A 14 -15.26 -17.14 5.47
CA GLN A 14 -14.17 -16.17 5.40
C GLN A 14 -13.94 -15.88 3.92
N ALA A 15 -14.45 -14.74 3.45
CA ALA A 15 -14.16 -14.25 2.12
C ALA A 15 -12.66 -14.00 2.06
N ALA A 16 -11.98 -14.71 1.17
CA ALA A 16 -10.57 -14.43 0.95
C ALA A 16 -10.41 -13.03 0.36
N LEU A 17 -9.26 -12.43 0.64
CA LEU A 17 -8.89 -11.17 0.03
C LEU A 17 -8.44 -11.44 -1.41
N PRO A 18 -8.76 -10.54 -2.35
CA PRO A 18 -8.21 -10.65 -3.69
C PRO A 18 -6.70 -10.36 -3.68
N ALA A 19 -5.99 -10.93 -4.65
CA ALA A 19 -4.56 -10.75 -4.80
C ALA A 19 -4.23 -9.93 -6.06
N LEU A 20 -3.22 -9.06 -5.96
CA LEU A 20 -2.65 -8.41 -7.13
C LEU A 20 -1.73 -9.38 -7.88
N PRO A 21 -1.68 -9.32 -9.23
CA PRO A 21 -0.61 -9.94 -9.99
C PRO A 21 0.76 -9.48 -9.46
N PRO A 22 1.72 -10.39 -9.21
CA PRO A 22 3.02 -10.05 -8.63
C PRO A 22 3.79 -9.06 -9.52
N ASP A 23 3.71 -9.22 -10.83
CA ASP A 23 4.38 -8.35 -11.81
C ASP A 23 3.46 -7.25 -12.37
N GLY A 24 2.32 -7.01 -11.72
CA GLY A 24 1.37 -5.99 -12.13
C GLY A 24 1.97 -4.59 -12.07
N ARG A 25 1.79 -3.82 -13.15
CA ARG A 25 2.18 -2.41 -13.28
C ARG A 25 0.95 -1.56 -13.48
N TYR A 26 0.86 -0.49 -12.73
CA TYR A 26 -0.32 0.37 -12.68
C TYR A 26 0.11 1.79 -12.95
N SER A 27 -0.45 2.39 -14.00
CA SER A 27 -0.11 3.75 -14.39
C SER A 27 -1.27 4.71 -14.16
N GLY A 28 -0.92 5.95 -13.82
CA GLY A 28 -1.81 7.09 -13.86
C GLY A 28 -1.15 8.24 -14.60
N GLU A 29 -1.97 9.05 -15.25
CA GLU A 29 -1.55 10.25 -15.95
C GLU A 29 -2.24 11.46 -15.32
N ASP A 30 -1.59 12.61 -15.40
CA ASP A 30 -2.26 13.86 -15.06
C ASP A 30 -3.27 14.24 -16.16
N GLY A 31 -4.18 15.16 -15.86
CA GLY A 31 -5.25 15.54 -16.80
C GLY A 31 -4.75 16.18 -18.11
N SER A 32 -3.49 16.62 -18.15
CA SER A 32 -2.88 17.20 -19.35
C SER A 32 -2.05 16.21 -20.17
N GLY A 33 -1.82 14.98 -19.67
CA GLY A 33 -0.99 13.97 -20.34
C GLY A 33 0.50 14.30 -20.38
N HIS A 34 0.97 15.25 -19.57
CA HIS A 34 2.37 15.65 -19.52
C HIS A 34 3.17 14.88 -18.46
N VAL A 35 2.50 14.30 -17.47
CA VAL A 35 3.10 13.51 -16.39
C VAL A 35 2.43 12.15 -16.33
N ARG A 36 3.25 11.10 -16.37
CA ARG A 36 2.82 9.73 -16.10
C ARG A 36 3.59 9.16 -14.92
N VAL A 37 2.89 8.47 -14.04
CA VAL A 37 3.48 7.71 -12.94
C VAL A 37 3.07 6.27 -13.08
N GLU A 38 4.03 5.35 -12.99
CA GLU A 38 3.80 3.91 -12.93
C GLU A 38 4.30 3.38 -11.58
N ILE A 39 3.48 2.56 -10.94
CA ILE A 39 3.81 1.84 -9.70
C ILE A 39 3.64 0.34 -9.92
N ASP A 40 4.51 -0.46 -9.29
CA ASP A 40 4.32 -1.91 -9.26
C ASP A 40 3.25 -2.35 -8.23
N SER A 41 2.96 -3.64 -8.20
CA SER A 41 2.01 -4.28 -7.28
C SER A 41 2.34 -4.04 -5.80
N ALA A 42 3.62 -3.85 -5.46
CA ALA A 42 4.10 -3.62 -4.10
C ALA A 42 4.34 -2.13 -3.77
N ALA A 43 4.11 -1.22 -4.71
CA ALA A 43 4.53 0.18 -4.67
C ALA A 43 6.03 0.39 -4.33
N ARG A 44 6.89 -0.58 -4.67
CA ARG A 44 8.36 -0.53 -4.43
C ARG A 44 9.10 0.04 -5.63
N HIS A 45 8.64 -0.27 -6.84
CA HIS A 45 9.11 0.35 -8.06
C HIS A 45 8.17 1.49 -8.45
N VAL A 46 8.75 2.68 -8.62
CA VAL A 46 8.06 3.88 -9.09
C VAL A 46 8.84 4.43 -10.27
N VAL A 47 8.14 4.64 -11.38
CA VAL A 47 8.66 5.31 -12.58
C VAL A 47 7.84 6.57 -12.80
N VAL A 48 8.54 7.67 -13.07
CA VAL A 48 7.93 8.96 -13.42
C VAL A 48 8.42 9.29 -14.82
N ALA A 49 7.52 9.69 -15.71
CA ALA A 49 7.84 10.13 -17.06
C ALA A 49 7.23 11.51 -17.31
N LEU A 50 8.05 12.43 -17.83
CA LEU A 50 7.66 13.77 -18.25
C LEU A 50 7.70 13.85 -19.78
N TRP A 51 6.53 14.08 -20.38
CA TRP A 51 6.40 14.16 -21.83
C TRP A 51 6.83 15.52 -22.39
N GLY A 52 7.05 15.59 -23.70
CA GLY A 52 7.43 16.82 -24.39
C GLY A 52 6.49 17.99 -24.08
N GLY A 53 7.04 19.19 -23.91
CA GLY A 53 6.27 20.41 -23.65
C GLY A 53 5.86 20.64 -22.20
N TRP A 54 6.13 19.69 -21.28
CA TRP A 54 5.74 19.80 -19.86
C TRP A 54 6.18 21.13 -19.22
N ARG A 55 7.36 21.64 -19.54
CA ARG A 55 7.91 22.86 -18.91
C ARG A 55 7.09 24.11 -19.24
N GLY A 56 6.52 24.18 -20.44
CA GLY A 56 5.64 25.26 -20.86
C GLY A 56 4.23 25.13 -20.26
N ALA A 57 3.71 23.91 -20.20
CA ALA A 57 2.36 23.64 -19.70
C ALA A 57 2.26 23.66 -18.16
N LEU A 58 3.27 23.13 -17.48
CA LEU A 58 3.30 22.83 -16.04
C LEU A 58 4.36 23.65 -15.29
N ALA A 59 4.46 24.95 -15.59
CA ALA A 59 5.39 25.83 -14.90
C ALA A 59 5.03 26.02 -13.40
N GLY A 60 6.07 26.22 -12.58
CA GLY A 60 5.93 26.50 -11.14
C GLY A 60 5.31 25.32 -10.37
N ASN A 61 4.34 25.62 -9.51
CA ASN A 61 3.66 24.66 -8.64
C ASN A 61 2.76 23.66 -9.39
N LYS A 62 2.46 23.90 -10.68
CA LYS A 62 1.60 23.01 -11.48
C LYS A 62 2.19 21.62 -11.68
N LEU A 63 3.53 21.52 -11.81
CA LEU A 63 4.18 20.23 -11.96
C LEU A 63 3.94 19.33 -10.74
N ALA A 64 4.02 19.89 -9.53
CA ALA A 64 3.83 19.13 -8.31
C ALA A 64 2.39 18.61 -8.17
N ALA A 65 1.39 19.43 -8.54
CA ALA A 65 0.00 19.02 -8.60
C ALA A 65 -0.25 17.92 -9.66
N ALA A 66 0.35 18.05 -10.85
CA ALA A 66 0.25 17.05 -11.90
C ALA A 66 0.86 15.70 -11.50
N VAL A 67 2.02 15.71 -10.84
CA VAL A 67 2.62 14.50 -10.25
C VAL A 67 1.68 13.85 -9.25
N LEU A 68 1.11 14.63 -8.33
CA LEU A 68 0.21 14.11 -7.31
C LEU A 68 -1.06 13.49 -7.93
N GLN A 69 -1.63 14.15 -8.96
CA GLN A 69 -2.76 13.61 -9.72
C GLN A 69 -2.41 12.28 -10.42
N ALA A 70 -1.26 12.20 -11.09
CA ALA A 70 -0.80 10.98 -11.74
C ALA A 70 -0.58 9.83 -10.74
N VAL A 71 -0.04 10.12 -9.54
CA VAL A 71 0.09 9.15 -8.44
C VAL A 71 -1.27 8.65 -7.97
N PHE A 72 -2.25 9.53 -7.79
CA PHE A 72 -3.61 9.11 -7.43
C PHE A 72 -4.23 8.22 -8.51
N GLY A 73 -4.02 8.55 -9.79
CA GLY A 73 -4.45 7.71 -10.92
C GLY A 73 -3.82 6.30 -10.86
N ALA A 74 -2.51 6.22 -10.63
CA ALA A 74 -1.78 4.96 -10.55
C ALA A 74 -2.24 4.11 -9.34
N THR A 75 -2.45 4.76 -8.20
CA THR A 75 -2.94 4.11 -6.98
C THR A 75 -4.37 3.61 -7.17
N THR A 76 -5.23 4.39 -7.82
CA THR A 76 -6.61 3.98 -8.15
C THR A 76 -6.61 2.79 -9.09
N ALA A 77 -5.79 2.81 -10.16
CA ALA A 77 -5.66 1.68 -11.08
C ALA A 77 -5.21 0.41 -10.36
N ARG A 78 -4.24 0.54 -9.44
CA ARG A 78 -3.77 -0.57 -8.59
C ARG A 78 -4.88 -1.11 -7.68
N LEU A 79 -5.64 -0.25 -7.00
CA LEU A 79 -6.73 -0.68 -6.12
C LEU A 79 -7.88 -1.32 -6.90
N THR A 80 -8.21 -0.81 -8.07
CA THR A 80 -9.20 -1.41 -8.97
C THR A 80 -8.76 -2.79 -9.44
N ALA A 81 -7.49 -2.94 -9.84
CA ALA A 81 -6.95 -4.24 -10.22
C ALA A 81 -6.90 -5.22 -9.04
N TRP A 82 -6.61 -4.73 -7.83
CA TRP A 82 -6.72 -5.54 -6.61
C TRP A 82 -8.16 -6.00 -6.40
N ALA A 83 -9.14 -5.10 -6.48
CA ALA A 83 -10.55 -5.44 -6.28
C ALA A 83 -11.12 -6.40 -7.35
N ALA A 84 -10.60 -6.35 -8.58
CA ALA A 84 -10.97 -7.23 -9.68
C ALA A 84 -10.14 -8.54 -9.72
N GLY A 85 -9.11 -8.64 -8.88
CA GLY A 85 -8.18 -9.76 -8.86
C GLY A 85 -8.84 -11.07 -8.41
N PRO A 86 -8.24 -12.22 -8.73
CA PRO A 86 -8.72 -13.50 -8.24
C PRO A 86 -8.70 -13.50 -6.71
N VAL A 87 -9.79 -14.01 -6.14
CA VAL A 87 -9.91 -14.28 -4.71
C VAL A 87 -9.01 -15.48 -4.42
N ALA A 88 -7.96 -15.28 -3.60
CA ALA A 88 -7.07 -16.37 -3.22
C ALA A 88 -7.88 -17.47 -2.51
N GLN A 89 -7.68 -18.75 -2.82
CA GLN A 89 -8.37 -19.77 -2.03
C GLN A 89 -7.76 -19.81 -0.64
N VAL A 90 -8.59 -19.64 0.41
CA VAL A 90 -8.15 -19.85 1.79
C VAL A 90 -7.97 -21.35 1.97
N PRO A 91 -6.74 -21.86 2.22
CA PRO A 91 -6.58 -23.28 2.51
C PRO A 91 -7.42 -23.65 3.74
N PRO A 92 -8.04 -24.85 3.75
CA PRO A 92 -8.86 -25.28 4.87
C PRO A 92 -8.02 -25.24 6.16
N PRO A 93 -8.60 -24.81 7.30
CA PRO A 93 -7.86 -24.72 8.55
C PRO A 93 -7.34 -26.09 8.94
N THR A 94 -6.01 -26.25 8.95
CA THR A 94 -5.38 -27.45 9.49
C THR A 94 -5.71 -27.52 10.98
N ARG A 95 -6.26 -28.64 11.46
CA ARG A 95 -6.59 -28.85 12.89
C ARG A 95 -5.31 -28.89 13.74
N ALA A 96 -4.74 -27.73 14.03
CA ALA A 96 -3.65 -27.58 14.98
C ALA A 96 -4.22 -27.14 16.35
N GLY A 97 -4.14 -28.04 17.33
CA GLY A 97 -3.96 -27.79 18.77
C GLY A 97 -4.90 -26.86 19.54
N ARG A 98 -5.72 -27.45 20.44
CA ARG A 98 -6.54 -26.80 21.51
C ARG A 98 -5.76 -25.96 22.56
N ALA A 99 -4.49 -25.65 22.36
CA ALA A 99 -3.66 -24.99 23.38
C ALA A 99 -3.77 -23.44 23.41
N ALA A 100 -4.59 -22.82 22.55
CA ALA A 100 -4.57 -21.36 22.30
C ALA A 100 -5.66 -20.53 23.02
N VAL A 101 -6.45 -21.11 23.92
CA VAL A 101 -7.65 -20.41 24.45
C VAL A 101 -7.29 -19.24 25.39
N SER A 102 -6.18 -19.31 26.13
CA SER A 102 -5.68 -18.20 26.96
C SER A 102 -4.91 -17.14 26.16
N SER A 103 -4.35 -17.47 24.99
CA SER A 103 -3.68 -16.48 24.12
C SER A 103 -4.67 -15.62 23.33
N THR A 104 -5.90 -16.11 23.15
CA THR A 104 -6.92 -15.42 22.34
C THR A 104 -7.37 -14.10 22.99
N SER A 105 -7.60 -14.07 24.31
CA SER A 105 -8.01 -12.85 25.01
C SER A 105 -6.91 -11.77 25.01
N GLN A 106 -5.65 -12.18 25.16
CA GLN A 106 -4.50 -11.28 25.04
C GLN A 106 -4.37 -10.75 23.61
N ALA A 107 -4.47 -11.62 22.59
CA ALA A 107 -4.42 -11.19 21.20
C ALA A 107 -5.55 -10.21 20.84
N TRP A 108 -6.75 -10.37 21.41
CA TRP A 108 -7.84 -9.40 21.24
C TRP A 108 -7.56 -8.05 21.89
N GLN A 109 -6.91 -8.04 23.05
CA GLN A 109 -6.47 -6.79 23.67
C GLN A 109 -5.38 -6.12 22.82
N GLU A 110 -4.35 -6.86 22.44
CA GLU A 110 -3.28 -6.38 21.57
C GLU A 110 -3.82 -5.87 20.23
N LEU A 111 -4.84 -6.51 19.65
CA LEU A 111 -5.50 -6.03 18.42
C LEU A 111 -6.16 -4.65 18.59
N ARG A 112 -6.83 -4.40 19.72
CA ARG A 112 -7.44 -3.08 19.99
C ARG A 112 -6.37 -2.01 20.13
N GLU A 113 -5.32 -2.30 20.89
CA GLU A 113 -4.19 -1.40 21.10
C GLU A 113 -3.44 -1.14 19.78
N PHE A 114 -3.21 -2.18 18.99
CA PHE A 114 -2.65 -2.09 17.64
C PHE A 114 -3.48 -1.17 16.75
N ARG A 115 -4.82 -1.33 16.71
CA ARG A 115 -5.70 -0.47 15.90
C ARG A 115 -5.60 0.99 16.33
N GLN A 116 -5.58 1.25 17.64
CA GLN A 116 -5.40 2.60 18.17
C GLN A 116 -4.05 3.17 17.75
N ARG A 117 -2.96 2.42 17.93
CA ARG A 117 -1.61 2.84 17.55
C ARG A 117 -1.47 3.08 16.04
N LEU A 118 -2.02 2.19 15.21
CA LEU A 118 -2.04 2.35 13.77
C LEU A 118 -2.77 3.62 13.37
N SER A 119 -3.93 3.92 13.99
CA SER A 119 -4.65 5.17 13.72
C SER A 119 -3.83 6.42 14.07
N THR A 120 -3.10 6.40 15.19
CA THR A 120 -2.19 7.48 15.58
C THR A 120 -1.04 7.64 14.58
N LEU A 121 -0.45 6.52 14.12
CA LEU A 121 0.62 6.54 13.15
C LEU A 121 0.17 7.01 11.76
N LEU A 122 -1.06 6.67 11.36
CA LEU A 122 -1.65 7.15 10.10
C LEU A 122 -1.90 8.66 10.16
N ALA A 123 -2.42 9.17 11.28
CA ALA A 123 -2.66 10.60 11.47
C ALA A 123 -1.36 11.45 11.56
N ALA A 124 -0.22 10.80 11.81
CA ALA A 124 1.07 11.50 11.87
C ALA A 124 1.49 11.98 10.47
N THR A 125 1.86 13.25 10.37
CA THR A 125 2.47 13.79 9.14
C THR A 125 3.95 13.42 9.08
N GLY A 126 4.37 12.85 7.96
CA GLY A 126 5.77 12.56 7.64
C GLY A 126 6.18 13.21 6.32
N SER A 127 7.47 13.32 6.09
CA SER A 127 7.99 13.78 4.79
C SER A 127 9.26 13.05 4.40
N VAL A 128 9.43 12.86 3.10
CA VAL A 128 10.57 12.18 2.49
C VAL A 128 11.17 13.09 1.44
N SER A 129 12.48 13.27 1.48
CA SER A 129 13.20 14.14 0.56
C SER A 129 14.07 13.34 -0.41
N SER A 130 14.17 13.80 -1.66
CA SER A 130 15.21 13.35 -2.58
C SER A 130 16.61 13.79 -2.10
N PRO A 131 17.71 13.25 -2.65
CA PRO A 131 19.05 13.79 -2.44
C PRO A 131 19.08 15.30 -2.71
N GLY A 132 19.80 16.05 -1.87
CA GLY A 132 19.88 17.52 -1.96
C GLY A 132 18.56 18.26 -1.69
N ARG A 133 17.52 17.57 -1.18
CA ARG A 133 16.20 18.14 -0.84
C ARG A 133 15.53 18.88 -1.99
N LYS A 134 15.76 18.41 -3.22
CA LYS A 134 15.20 18.99 -4.46
C LYS A 134 13.72 18.69 -4.65
N VAL A 135 13.29 17.54 -4.18
CA VAL A 135 11.88 17.15 -4.09
C VAL A 135 11.60 16.70 -2.67
N VAL A 136 10.48 17.16 -2.11
CA VAL A 136 9.94 16.71 -0.82
C VAL A 136 8.54 16.18 -1.05
N VAL A 137 8.26 14.98 -0.56
CA VAL A 137 6.93 14.36 -0.59
C VAL A 137 6.41 14.30 0.83
N THR A 138 5.21 14.81 1.06
CA THR A 138 4.53 14.82 2.36
C THR A 138 3.48 13.72 2.39
N VAL A 139 3.51 12.94 3.48
CA VAL A 139 2.58 11.87 3.78
C VAL A 139 1.76 12.27 5.00
N ALA A 140 0.44 12.14 4.91
CA ALA A 140 -0.48 12.29 6.03
C ALA A 140 -1.68 11.36 5.83
N ASP A 141 -2.31 10.94 6.92
CA ASP A 141 -3.46 10.03 6.93
C ASP A 141 -3.20 8.72 6.15
N GLY A 142 -1.96 8.24 6.17
CA GLY A 142 -1.53 7.05 5.41
C GLY A 142 -1.44 7.23 3.89
N GLY A 143 -1.58 8.45 3.37
CA GLY A 143 -1.54 8.76 1.95
C GLY A 143 -0.56 9.89 1.62
N LEU A 144 -0.27 10.07 0.33
CA LEU A 144 0.52 11.21 -0.15
C LEU A 144 -0.40 12.42 -0.25
N VAL A 145 -0.04 13.52 0.41
CA VAL A 145 -0.86 14.74 0.47
C VAL A 145 -0.18 15.94 -0.18
N GLY A 146 1.13 15.87 -0.43
CA GLY A 146 1.87 16.97 -1.02
C GLY A 146 3.14 16.53 -1.71
N VAL A 147 3.49 17.28 -2.75
CA VAL A 147 4.80 17.24 -3.41
C VAL A 147 5.28 18.67 -3.49
N GLU A 148 6.52 18.91 -3.09
CA GLU A 148 7.21 20.18 -3.23
C GLU A 148 8.46 19.96 -4.08
N ILE A 149 8.67 20.84 -5.05
CA ILE A 149 9.85 20.82 -5.92
C ILE A 149 10.53 22.16 -5.77
N ASP A 150 11.84 22.16 -5.49
CA ASP A 150 12.65 23.37 -5.39
C ASP A 150 12.51 24.18 -6.70
N PRO A 151 11.92 25.39 -6.66
CA PRO A 151 11.58 26.13 -7.86
C PRO A 151 12.81 26.67 -8.59
N ALA A 152 13.92 26.92 -7.89
CA ALA A 152 15.16 27.34 -8.52
C ALA A 152 15.78 26.17 -9.29
N TRP A 153 15.75 24.98 -8.69
CA TRP A 153 16.25 23.76 -9.32
C TRP A 153 15.37 23.29 -10.49
N GLN A 154 14.04 23.34 -10.36
CA GLN A 154 13.10 22.95 -11.42
C GLN A 154 13.34 23.68 -12.75
N ARG A 155 13.80 24.95 -12.67
CA ARG A 155 14.11 25.76 -13.86
C ARG A 155 15.31 25.26 -14.65
N ILE A 156 16.29 24.67 -13.98
CA ILE A 156 17.57 24.26 -14.57
C ILE A 156 17.71 22.74 -14.74
N ALA A 157 16.93 21.96 -13.99
CA ALA A 157 16.97 20.50 -14.03
C ALA A 157 16.58 19.95 -15.42
N THR A 158 17.16 18.84 -15.85
CA THR A 158 16.66 18.14 -17.04
C THR A 158 15.36 17.38 -16.70
N SER A 159 14.60 16.95 -17.71
CA SER A 159 13.43 16.07 -17.47
C SER A 159 13.86 14.82 -16.70
N ARG A 160 14.99 14.21 -17.09
CA ARG A 160 15.52 13.00 -16.47
C ARG A 160 15.90 13.21 -14.99
N ASP A 161 16.46 14.36 -14.65
CA ASP A 161 16.78 14.68 -13.25
C ASP A 161 15.50 14.84 -12.42
N LEU A 162 14.49 15.52 -12.97
CA LEU A 162 13.19 15.66 -12.32
C LEU A 162 12.51 14.31 -12.11
N GLU A 163 12.41 13.51 -13.16
CA GLU A 163 11.86 12.15 -13.10
C GLU A 163 12.56 11.31 -12.03
N HIS A 164 13.90 11.33 -12.02
CA HIS A 164 14.70 10.58 -11.07
C HIS A 164 14.46 11.01 -9.61
N HIS A 165 14.53 12.31 -9.33
CA HIS A 165 14.37 12.84 -7.96
C HIS A 165 12.93 12.68 -7.45
N VAL A 166 11.93 12.87 -8.31
CA VAL A 166 10.53 12.64 -7.97
C VAL A 166 10.28 11.16 -7.70
N ALA A 167 10.74 10.26 -8.58
CA ALA A 167 10.61 8.81 -8.38
C ALA A 167 11.29 8.35 -7.08
N HIS A 168 12.47 8.89 -6.77
CA HIS A 168 13.16 8.60 -5.52
C HIS A 168 12.34 9.03 -4.28
N ALA A 169 11.85 10.26 -4.26
CA ALA A 169 11.08 10.77 -3.12
C ALA A 169 9.75 10.01 -2.95
N LEU A 170 9.06 9.72 -4.06
CA LEU A 170 7.83 8.91 -4.06
C LEU A 170 8.08 7.49 -3.54
N ARG A 171 9.14 6.82 -3.98
CA ARG A 171 9.51 5.47 -3.49
C ARG A 171 9.71 5.48 -1.98
N GLY A 172 10.44 6.46 -1.45
CA GLY A 172 10.63 6.55 -0.01
C GLY A 172 9.34 6.87 0.75
N ALA A 173 8.43 7.67 0.17
CA ALA A 173 7.11 7.93 0.75
C ALA A 173 6.24 6.67 0.78
N PHE A 174 6.21 5.88 -0.29
CA PHE A 174 5.51 4.59 -0.30
C PHE A 174 6.12 3.59 0.69
N ALA A 175 7.46 3.54 0.79
CA ALA A 175 8.13 2.71 1.79
C ALA A 175 7.78 3.14 3.23
N LEU A 176 7.65 4.45 3.47
CA LEU A 176 7.19 4.99 4.76
C LEU A 176 5.78 4.52 5.09
N ILE A 177 4.84 4.61 4.14
CA ILE A 177 3.45 4.15 4.31
C ILE A 177 3.38 2.64 4.52
N ALA A 178 4.08 1.87 3.68
CA ALA A 178 4.10 0.40 3.75
C ALA A 178 4.68 -0.13 5.06
N GLY A 179 5.56 0.65 5.72
CA GLY A 179 6.12 0.29 7.02
C GLY A 179 5.24 0.63 8.23
N LEU A 180 4.13 1.37 8.06
CA LEU A 180 3.27 1.76 9.19
C LEU A 180 2.65 0.56 9.94
N PRO A 181 2.13 -0.48 9.26
CA PRO A 181 1.59 -1.65 9.96
C PRO A 181 2.65 -2.37 10.81
N GLU A 182 3.86 -2.55 10.28
CA GLU A 182 4.95 -3.23 11.02
C GLU A 182 5.37 -2.43 12.26
N ARG A 183 5.50 -1.10 12.13
CA ARG A 183 5.78 -0.20 13.26
C ARG A 183 4.65 -0.16 14.29
N ALA A 184 3.41 -0.33 13.82
CA ALA A 184 2.25 -0.46 14.69
C ALA A 184 2.25 -1.83 15.41
N LEU A 185 2.79 -2.89 14.80
CA LEU A 185 2.92 -4.23 15.42
C LEU A 185 4.08 -4.33 16.42
N ASP A 186 5.03 -3.39 16.42
CA ASP A 186 6.14 -3.39 17.38
C ASP A 186 5.65 -3.33 18.83
N GLY A 187 5.92 -4.38 19.60
CA GLY A 187 5.50 -4.53 20.99
C GLY A 187 4.25 -5.38 21.22
N TYR A 188 3.69 -5.99 20.16
CA TYR A 188 2.51 -6.87 20.25
C TYR A 188 2.84 -8.33 19.84
N PRO A 189 3.54 -9.09 20.71
CA PRO A 189 4.06 -10.41 20.36
C PRO A 189 2.96 -11.47 20.18
N ALA A 190 1.85 -11.41 20.94
CA ALA A 190 0.77 -12.40 20.78
C ALA A 190 0.02 -12.18 19.46
N LEU A 191 -0.19 -10.92 19.07
CA LEU A 191 -0.75 -10.57 17.77
C LEU A 191 0.18 -10.97 16.62
N ARG A 192 1.49 -10.74 16.75
CA ARG A 192 2.47 -11.21 15.74
C ARG A 192 2.49 -12.73 15.61
N ALA A 193 2.46 -13.46 16.72
CA ALA A 193 2.40 -14.92 16.70
C ALA A 193 1.12 -15.40 15.96
N LEU A 194 -0.03 -14.80 16.28
CA LEU A 194 -1.31 -15.12 15.63
C LEU A 194 -1.28 -14.88 14.11
N LEU A 195 -0.68 -13.76 13.67
CA LEU A 195 -0.53 -13.45 12.25
C LEU A 195 0.48 -14.37 11.54
N SER A 196 1.51 -14.84 12.24
CA SER A 196 2.55 -15.72 11.68
C SER A 196 2.09 -17.17 11.57
N ASP A 197 1.21 -17.61 12.47
CA ASP A 197 0.62 -18.96 12.47
C ASP A 197 -0.46 -19.14 11.38
N THR A 198 -0.77 -18.10 10.60
CA THR A 198 -1.65 -18.20 9.44
C THR A 198 -0.80 -18.41 8.18
N PRO A 199 -0.57 -19.67 7.74
CA PRO A 199 0.24 -19.93 6.57
C PRO A 199 -0.41 -19.32 5.32
N LEU A 200 0.14 -18.20 4.85
CA LEU A 200 -0.09 -17.67 3.51
C LEU A 200 0.83 -18.38 2.53
N THR A 201 0.81 -19.72 2.48
CA THR A 201 1.55 -20.43 1.44
C THR A 201 0.75 -20.32 0.15
N PRO A 202 1.29 -19.69 -0.92
CA PRO A 202 0.67 -19.82 -2.23
C PRO A 202 0.70 -21.30 -2.59
N GLY A 203 -0.46 -21.87 -2.91
CA GLY A 203 -0.58 -23.26 -3.32
C GLY A 203 0.42 -23.55 -4.44
N SER A 204 1.47 -24.30 -4.12
CA SER A 204 2.29 -24.93 -5.13
C SER A 204 1.40 -26.01 -5.71
N GLU A 205 0.70 -25.67 -6.79
CA GLU A 205 0.01 -26.67 -7.60
C GLU A 205 1.06 -27.68 -8.03
N GLU A 206 0.90 -28.87 -7.48
CA GLU A 206 1.70 -30.05 -7.72
C GLU A 206 1.50 -30.44 -9.18
N GLU A 207 2.38 -29.94 -10.05
CA GLU A 207 2.48 -30.33 -11.46
C GLU A 207 2.90 -31.80 -11.53
N THR A 208 1.90 -32.69 -11.40
CA THR A 208 2.05 -34.12 -11.63
C THR A 208 2.04 -34.36 -13.14
N ARG A 209 3.20 -34.75 -13.67
CA ARG A 209 3.35 -35.37 -14.98
C ARG A 209 3.33 -36.89 -14.85
#